data_AF-A0ABD2MI92-F1
#
_entry.id   AF-A0ABD2MI92-F1
#
_cell.length_a   1.000
_cell.length_b   1.000
_cell.length_c   1.000
_cell.angle_alpha   90.00
_cell.angle_beta   90.00
_cell.angle_gamma   90.00
#
_symmetry.space_group_name_H-M   'P 1'
#
loop_
_entity.id
_entity.type
_entity.pdbx_description
1 polymer ?
#
loop_
_entity_poly.entity_id
_entity_poly.type
_entity_poly.pdbx_seq_one_letter_code
_entity_poly.pdbx_strand_id
1 'polypeptide(L)' 'KSYTMLGTPDSANTLGIIPCAISWLFKGINEQKLKTGARFSVRISAVEISGPTNQMRDLLSGYSN' A
#
# COMPACT_ATOMS: atom_id res chain seq x y z
N LYS A 1 3.76 -2.33 16.54
CA LYS A 1 3.04 -3.36 15.72
C LYS A 1 3.33 -3.15 14.23
N SER A 2 4.57 -2.83 13.85
CA SER A 2 4.93 -2.52 12.46
C SER A 2 5.50 -3.74 11.72
N TYR A 3 6.10 -4.68 12.46
CA TYR A 3 6.67 -5.91 11.90
C TYR A 3 5.63 -6.76 11.15
N THR A 4 4.44 -6.98 11.70
CA THR A 4 3.39 -7.74 10.98
C THR A 4 2.87 -7.01 9.74
N MET A 5 2.88 -5.67 9.75
CA MET A 5 2.34 -4.86 8.66
C MET A 5 3.33 -4.68 7.50
N LEU A 6 4.61 -4.42 7.80
CA LEU A 6 5.66 -4.19 6.80
C LEU A 6 6.60 -5.39 6.64
N GLY A 7 6.92 -6.06 7.74
CA GLY A 7 7.88 -7.17 7.76
C GLY A 7 9.33 -6.70 7.65
N THR A 8 10.20 -7.61 7.22
CA THR A 8 11.57 -7.30 6.80
C THR A 8 11.79 -7.76 5.36
N PRO A 9 12.64 -7.05 4.59
CA PRO A 9 12.90 -7.38 3.19
C PRO A 9 13.81 -8.61 3.00
N ASP A 10 14.30 -9.22 4.08
CA ASP A 10 15.32 -10.27 4.03
C ASP A 10 14.85 -11.54 3.31
N SER A 11 13.54 -11.82 3.32
CA SER A 11 12.96 -12.98 2.66
C SER A 11 11.48 -12.78 2.33
N ALA A 12 10.97 -13.57 1.38
CA ALA A 12 9.54 -13.56 1.04
C ALA A 12 8.64 -13.97 2.23
N ASN A 13 9.15 -14.79 3.14
CA ASN A 13 8.43 -15.27 4.33
C ASN A 13 8.42 -14.25 5.48
N THR A 14 9.29 -13.23 5.42
CA THR A 14 9.35 -12.16 6.42
C THR A 14 8.65 -10.89 5.95
N LEU A 15 8.09 -10.88 4.73
CA LEU A 15 7.29 -9.76 4.22
C LEU A 15 6.00 -9.62 5.03
N GLY A 16 5.66 -8.37 5.35
CA GLY A 16 4.43 -8.05 6.05
C GLY A 16 3.19 -8.13 5.17
N ILE A 17 2.04 -7.83 5.78
CA ILE A 17 0.74 -7.85 5.12
C ILE A 17 0.66 -6.83 3.98
N ILE A 18 1.23 -5.63 4.14
CA ILE A 18 1.17 -4.55 3.15
C ILE A 18 1.82 -4.95 1.81
N PRO A 19 3.11 -5.35 1.76
CA PRO A 19 3.73 -5.75 0.50
C PRO A 19 3.07 -6.99 -0.13
N CYS A 20 2.57 -7.92 0.69
CA CYS A 20 1.83 -9.09 0.21
C CYS A 20 0.50 -8.69 -0.46
N ALA A 21 -0.31 -7.84 0.18
CA ALA A 21 -1.60 -7.39 -0.34
C ALA A 21 -1.44 -6.59 -1.65
N ILE A 22 -0.42 -5.74 -1.75
CA ILE A 22 -0.11 -5.01 -2.99
C ILE A 22 0.21 -5.99 -4.13
N SER A 23 1.03 -7.01 -3.86
CA SER A 23 1.40 -8.01 -4.87
C SER A 23 0.17 -8.75 -5.43
N TRP A 24 -0.77 -9.15 -4.56
CA TRP A 24 -2.03 -9.77 -4.96
C TRP A 24 -2.95 -8.82 -5.73
N LEU A 25 -3.04 -7.56 -5.30
CA LEU A 25 -3.83 -6.53 -5.99
C LEU A 25 -3.33 -6.34 -7.43
N PHE A 26 -2.02 -6.17 -7.62
CA PHE A 26 -1.45 -5.99 -8.96
C PHE A 26 -1.56 -7.25 -9.82
N LYS A 27 -1.45 -8.44 -9.21
CA LYS A 27 -1.73 -9.69 -9.91
C LYS A 27 -3.17 -9.72 -10.43
N GLY A 28 -4.15 -9.42 -9.57
CA GLY A 28 -5.57 -9.37 -9.96
C GLY A 28 -5.88 -8.29 -11.00
N ILE A 29 -5.27 -7.11 -10.88
CA ILE A 29 -5.38 -6.04 -11.87
C ILE A 29 -4.82 -6.51 -13.23
N ASN A 30 -3.67 -7.19 -13.24
CA ASN A 30 -3.08 -7.68 -14.48
C ASN A 30 -3.96 -8.75 -15.15
N GLU A 31 -4.51 -9.67 -14.37
CA GLU A 31 -5.46 -10.67 -14.86
C GLU A 31 -6.74 -10.04 -15.43
N GLN A 32 -7.30 -9.04 -14.75
CA GLN A 32 -8.47 -8.33 -15.26
C GLN A 32 -8.14 -7.50 -16.50
N LYS A 33 -7.00 -6.80 -16.51
CA LYS A 33 -6.54 -6.04 -17.67
C LYS A 33 -6.40 -6.92 -18.91
N LEU A 34 -5.89 -8.14 -18.76
CA LEU A 34 -5.79 -9.11 -19.85
C LEU A 34 -7.15 -9.60 -20.34
N LYS A 35 -8.12 -9.78 -19.44
CA LYS A 35 -9.47 -10.29 -19.79
C LYS A 35 -10.38 -9.24 -20.41
N THR A 36 -10.35 -8.00 -19.89
CA THR A 36 -11.34 -6.96 -20.24
C THR A 36 -10.74 -5.80 -21.03
N GLY A 37 -9.41 -5.72 -21.16
CA GLY A 37 -8.72 -4.58 -21.77
C GLY A 37 -8.85 -3.27 -20.99
N ALA A 38 -9.42 -3.30 -19.78
CA ALA A 38 -9.68 -2.11 -18.99
C ALA A 38 -8.39 -1.45 -18.47
N ARG A 39 -8.41 -0.12 -18.37
CA ARG A 39 -7.33 0.66 -17.75
C ARG A 39 -7.62 0.83 -16.27
N PHE A 40 -6.70 0.39 -15.43
CA PHE A 40 -6.79 0.54 -13.97
C PHE A 40 -5.86 1.66 -13.51
N SER A 41 -6.32 2.46 -12.56
CA SER A 41 -5.52 3.48 -11.88
C SER A 41 -5.54 3.19 -10.39
N VAL A 42 -4.37 3.07 -9.79
CA VAL A 42 -4.20 2.85 -8.35
C VAL A 42 -3.76 4.16 -7.71
N ARG A 43 -4.41 4.57 -6.62
CA ARG A 43 -4.02 5.74 -5.81
C ARG A 43 -3.69 5.27 -4.41
N ILE A 44 -2.74 5.97 -3.77
CA ILE A 44 -2.26 5.65 -2.43
C ILE A 44 -2.34 6.93 -1.61
N SER A 45 -2.75 6.78 -0.36
CA SER A 45 -2.74 7.83 0.66
C SER A 45 -2.06 7.27 1.90
N ALA A 46 -1.19 8.05 2.52
CA ALA A 46 -0.59 7.69 3.81
C ALA A 46 -0.81 8.86 4.77
N VAL A 47 -1.51 8.59 5.85
CA VAL A 47 -1.86 9.58 6.87
C VAL A 47 -1.39 9.10 8.23
N GLU A 48 -0.98 10.05 9.05
CA GLU A 48 -0.69 9.86 10.46
C GLU A 48 -1.76 10.56 11.30
N ILE A 49 -2.06 9.97 12.46
CA ILE A 49 -2.84 10.63 13.51
C ILE A 49 -1.89 10.86 14.67
N SER A 50 -1.52 12.12 14.93
CA SER A 50 -0.60 12.47 16.01
C SER A 50 -1.35 13.04 17.23
N GLY A 51 -1.08 12.44 18.39
CA GLY A 51 -1.29 13.05 19.70
C GLY A 51 -2.75 13.16 20.20
N PRO A 52 -2.94 13.72 21.42
CA PRO A 52 -4.23 13.81 22.11
C PRO A 52 -5.25 14.74 21.44
N THR A 53 -4.81 15.57 20.48
CA THR A 53 -5.68 16.45 19.69
C THR A 53 -6.21 15.80 18.42
N ASN A 54 -5.90 14.52 18.15
CA ASN A 54 -6.35 13.77 16.96
C ASN A 54 -6.10 14.49 15.63
N GLN A 55 -4.98 15.21 15.52
CA GLN A 55 -4.68 15.91 14.26
C GLN A 55 -4.26 14.90 13.20
N MET A 56 -4.98 14.91 12.07
CA MET A 56 -4.67 14.10 10.89
C MET A 56 -3.64 14.84 10.04
N ARG A 57 -2.53 14.17 9.75
CA ARG A 57 -1.46 14.67 8.91
C ARG A 57 -1.28 13.77 7.69
N ASP A 58 -1.30 14.34 6.50
CA ASP A 58 -0.94 13.63 5.28
C ASP A 58 0.59 13.54 5.15
N LEU A 59 1.10 12.32 5.13
CA LEU A 59 2.52 11.99 5.00
C LEU A 59 3.01 12.06 3.54
N LEU A 60 2.10 11.97 2.56
CA LEU A 60 2.42 12.04 1.14
C LEU A 60 2.25 13.43 0.54
N SER A 61 1.75 14.39 1.31
CA SER A 61 1.50 15.78 0.87
C SER A 61 2.74 16.50 0.29
N GLY A 62 3.96 16.13 0.72
CA GLY A 62 5.22 16.67 0.17
C GLY A 62 5.79 15.86 -1.01
N TYR A 63 5.15 14.76 -1.38
CA TYR A 63 5.60 13.83 -2.43
C TYR A 63 4.65 13.79 -3.63
N SER A 64 3.57 14.58 -3.61
CA SER A 64 2.72 14.84 -4.77
C SER A 64 3.50 15.71 -5.77
N ASN A 65 3.75 15.15 -6.95
CA ASN A 65 4.41 15.80 -8.10
C ASN A 65 3.44 16.75 -8.80
#